data_AF-A0AAU9HGC0-F1
#
_entry.id   AF-A0AAU9HGC0-F1
#
_cell.length_a   1.000
_cell.length_b   1.000
_cell.length_c   1.000
_cell.angle_alpha   90.00
_cell.angle_beta   90.00
_cell.angle_gamma   90.00
#
_symmetry.space_group_name_H-M   'P 1'
#
loop_
_entity.id
_entity.type
_entity.pdbx_description
1 polymer ?
#
loop_
_entity_poly.entity_id
_entity_poly.type
_entity_poly.pdbx_seq_one_letter_code
_entity_poly.pdbx_strand_id
1 'polypeptide(L)'
;MAEQLLFTLNAPTNIKDDVVDILIGIGFITGFTLKKIQGYSKEHNEFDIAEQVEGYRSFYQFEVHILLSELAILKTALSPVCKYTPLNIG
;
A
#
# COMPACT_ATOMS: atom_id res chain seq x y z
N MET A 1 -10.69 18.34 -18.40
CA MET A 1 -9.56 18.21 -17.46
C MET A 1 -9.43 16.74 -17.13
N ALA A 2 -8.21 16.19 -17.07
CA ALA A 2 -8.03 14.81 -16.64
C ALA A 2 -8.32 14.70 -15.14
N GLU A 3 -9.09 13.70 -14.73
CA GLU A 3 -9.47 13.51 -13.33
C GLU A 3 -8.28 12.97 -12.54
N GLN A 4 -7.87 13.68 -11.50
CA GLN A 4 -6.76 13.33 -10.62
C GLN A 4 -7.28 12.72 -9.33
N LEU A 5 -6.54 11.76 -8.77
CA LEU A 5 -6.82 11.17 -7.47
C LEU A 5 -5.54 10.93 -6.68
N LEU A 6 -5.69 10.83 -5.36
CA LEU A 6 -4.65 10.38 -4.45
C LEU A 6 -4.85 8.89 -4.18
N PHE A 7 -3.97 8.07 -4.73
CA PHE A 7 -3.94 6.64 -4.44
C PHE A 7 -3.19 6.40 -3.13
N THR A 8 -3.80 5.63 -2.23
CA THR A 8 -3.15 5.24 -0.97
C THR A 8 -3.05 3.72 -0.87
N LEU A 9 -1.89 3.23 -0.45
CA LEU A 9 -1.64 1.81 -0.20
C LEU A 9 -1.01 1.64 1.18
N ASN A 10 -1.68 0.88 2.05
CA ASN A 10 -1.11 0.43 3.31
C ASN A 10 -0.48 -0.94 3.09
N ALA A 11 0.83 -1.01 3.19
CA ALA A 11 1.63 -2.18 2.90
C ALA A 11 2.35 -2.67 4.17
N PRO A 12 2.35 -3.99 4.45
CA PRO A 12 3.19 -4.58 5.48
C PRO A 12 4.66 -4.18 5.31
N THR A 13 5.40 -4.12 6.42
CA THR A 13 6.81 -3.68 6.42
C THR A 13 7.72 -4.55 5.56
N ASN A 14 7.39 -5.83 5.39
CA ASN A 14 8.17 -6.80 4.63
C ASN A 14 8.05 -6.65 3.11
N ILE A 15 7.05 -5.93 2.58
CA ILE A 15 6.89 -5.68 1.14
C ILE A 15 7.25 -4.24 0.73
N LYS A 16 7.80 -3.45 1.66
CA LYS A 16 8.06 -2.02 1.44
C LYS A 16 8.98 -1.78 0.24
N ASP A 17 10.09 -2.51 0.16
CA ASP A 17 11.08 -2.32 -0.89
C ASP A 17 10.54 -2.77 -2.27
N ASP A 18 9.77 -3.87 -2.33
CA ASP A 18 9.12 -4.29 -3.58
C ASP A 18 8.12 -3.26 -4.10
N VAL A 19 7.34 -2.63 -3.21
CA VAL A 19 6.41 -1.56 -3.59
C VAL A 19 7.18 -0.34 -4.11
N VAL A 20 8.29 0.04 -3.47
CA VAL A 20 9.16 1.13 -3.94
C VAL A 20 9.69 0.85 -5.34
N ASP A 21 10.21 -0.35 -5.59
CA ASP A 21 10.76 -0.74 -6.89
C ASP A 21 9.70 -0.71 -7.99
N ILE A 22 8.49 -1.19 -7.71
CA ILE A 22 7.36 -1.12 -8.65
C ILE A 22 6.99 0.34 -8.95
N LEU A 23 6.85 1.19 -7.92
CA LEU A 23 6.45 2.59 -8.13
C LEU A 23 7.53 3.37 -8.90
N ILE A 24 8.81 3.13 -8.63
CA ILE A 24 9.94 3.73 -9.38
C ILE A 24 9.94 3.25 -10.84
N GLY A 25 9.55 1.99 -11.10
CA GLY A 25 9.51 1.41 -12.44
C GLY A 25 8.37 1.90 -13.34
N ILE A 26 7.35 2.58 -12.79
CA ILE A 26 6.19 3.04 -13.56
C ILE A 26 6.45 4.44 -14.14
N GLY A 27 6.51 4.54 -15.46
CA GLY A 27 6.92 5.78 -16.15
C GLY A 27 6.03 7.00 -15.96
N PHE A 28 4.75 6.85 -15.58
CA PHE A 28 3.87 8.00 -15.28
C PHE A 28 3.94 8.45 -13.82
N ILE A 29 4.61 7.70 -12.94
CA ILE A 29 4.80 8.10 -11.54
C ILE A 29 6.01 9.02 -11.46
N THR A 30 5.75 10.30 -11.19
CA THR A 30 6.82 11.30 -11.01
C THR A 30 7.32 11.39 -9.57
N GLY A 31 6.57 10.82 -8.62
CA GLY A 31 6.92 10.82 -7.20
C GLY A 31 5.81 10.23 -6.32
N PHE A 32 6.19 9.88 -5.10
CA PHE A 32 5.31 9.37 -4.07
C PHE A 32 5.89 9.68 -2.69
N THR A 33 5.05 9.66 -1.66
CA THR A 33 5.49 9.77 -0.27
C THR A 33 5.22 8.45 0.44
N LEU A 34 5.94 8.21 1.55
CA LEU A 34 5.65 7.10 2.44
C LEU A 34 5.82 7.50 3.90
N LYS A 35 4.99 6.94 4.78
CA LYS A 35 5.07 7.15 6.23
C LYS A 35 4.79 5.84 6.97
N LYS A 36 5.37 5.68 8.16
CA LYS A 36 5.03 4.57 9.06
C LYS A 36 3.67 4.84 9.69
N ILE A 37 2.80 3.83 9.71
CA ILE A 37 1.50 3.89 10.38
C ILE A 37 1.29 2.62 11.23
N GLN A 38 0.33 2.69 12.14
CA GLN A 38 -0.12 1.57 12.95
C GLN A 38 -1.54 1.20 12.52
N GLY A 39 -1.77 -0.08 12.23
CA GLY A 39 -3.06 -0.61 11.82
C GLY A 39 -3.68 -1.48 12.89
N TYR A 40 -5.00 -1.32 13.07
CA TYR A 40 -5.81 -2.08 14.01
C TYR A 40 -6.93 -2.76 13.23
N SER A 41 -7.18 -4.05 13.47
CA SER A 41 -8.27 -4.82 12.86
C SER A 41 -9.05 -5.60 13.91
N LYS A 42 -10.34 -5.86 13.65
CA LYS A 42 -11.16 -6.75 14.50
C LYS A 42 -10.80 -8.22 14.32
N GLU A 43 -10.25 -8.57 13.17
CA GLU A 43 -9.78 -9.92 12.86
C GLU A 43 -8.29 -10.01 13.21
N HIS A 44 -7.97 -10.78 14.25
CA HIS A 44 -6.61 -10.93 14.79
C HIS A 44 -5.79 -12.05 14.15
N ASN A 45 -6.22 -12.54 12.98
CA ASN A 45 -5.75 -13.82 12.45
C ASN A 45 -4.30 -13.85 11.94
N GLU A 46 -3.60 -12.70 11.83
CA GLU A 46 -2.25 -12.65 11.27
C GLU A 46 -1.31 -11.64 11.99
N PHE A 47 -1.49 -11.45 13.29
CA PHE A 47 -0.52 -10.69 14.08
C PHE A 47 0.67 -11.60 14.46
N ASP A 48 1.89 -11.09 14.31
CA ASP A 48 3.04 -11.73 14.96
C ASP A 48 2.87 -11.67 16.49
N ILE A 49 3.50 -12.57 17.28
CA ILE A 49 3.25 -12.66 18.73
C ILE A 49 3.52 -11.32 19.42
N ALA A 50 4.52 -10.58 18.97
CA ALA A 50 4.81 -9.23 19.46
C ALA A 50 3.68 -8.23 19.15
N GLU A 51 3.07 -8.31 17.96
CA GLU A 51 1.98 -7.43 17.55
C GLU A 51 0.65 -7.77 18.25
N GLN A 52 0.45 -9.04 18.62
CA GLN A 52 -0.67 -9.44 19.49
C GLN A 52 -0.54 -8.85 20.90
N VAL A 53 0.68 -8.69 21.40
CA VAL A 53 0.96 -8.07 22.70
C VAL A 53 0.82 -6.55 22.62
N GLU A 54 1.27 -5.91 21.54
CA GLU A 54 1.14 -4.45 21.36
C GLU A 54 -0.26 -4.00 20.89
N GLY A 55 -1.04 -4.90 20.29
CA GLY A 55 -2.41 -4.64 19.84
C GLY A 55 -2.51 -3.91 18.49
N TYR A 56 -1.41 -3.74 17.76
CA TYR A 56 -1.38 -3.11 16.44
C TYR A 56 -0.33 -3.74 15.53
N ARG A 57 -0.51 -3.60 14.21
CA ARG A 57 0.48 -3.99 13.18
C ARG A 57 1.13 -2.78 12.57
N SER A 58 2.44 -2.84 12.34
CA SER A 58 3.16 -1.76 11.67
C SER A 58 3.02 -1.87 10.15
N PHE A 59 2.73 -0.75 9.49
CA PHE A 59 2.65 -0.65 8.02
C PHE A 59 3.42 0.56 7.52
N TYR A 60 3.71 0.56 6.22
CA TYR A 60 4.00 1.78 5.48
C TYR A 60 2.78 2.17 4.65
N GLN A 61 2.35 3.43 4.78
CA GLN A 61 1.37 4.02 3.88
C GLN A 61 2.10 4.74 2.76
N PHE A 62 1.82 4.36 1.52
CA PHE A 62 2.27 5.02 0.31
C PHE A 62 1.17 5.94 -0.19
N GLU A 63 1.54 7.14 -0.63
CA GLU A 63 0.62 8.11 -1.24
C GLU A 63 1.16 8.54 -2.61
N VAL A 64 0.36 8.35 -3.66
CA VAL A 64 0.74 8.62 -5.05
C VAL A 64 -0.36 9.43 -5.74
N HIS A 65 0.01 10.56 -6.34
CA HIS A 65 -0.91 11.31 -7.20
C HIS A 65 -0.91 10.71 -8.60
N ILE A 66 -2.09 10.32 -9.09
CA ILE A 66 -2.27 9.72 -10.42
C ILE A 66 -3.53 10.25 -11.10
N LEU A 67 -3.65 10.02 -12.39
CA LEU A 67 -4.91 10.17 -13.12
C LEU A 67 -5.82 8.96 -12.90
N LEU A 68 -7.14 9.17 -12.97
CA LEU A 68 -8.11 8.08 -12.88
C LEU A 68 -7.87 7.00 -13.95
N SER A 69 -7.43 7.40 -15.15
CA SER A 69 -7.06 6.48 -16.24
C SER A 69 -5.87 5.59 -15.94
N GLU A 70 -5.00 5.98 -15.00
CA GLU A 70 -3.79 5.25 -14.62
C GLU A 70 -4.03 4.25 -13.48
N LEU A 71 -5.18 4.34 -12.80
CA LEU A 71 -5.51 3.53 -11.63
C LEU A 71 -5.48 2.02 -11.93
N ALA A 72 -5.99 1.61 -13.09
CA ALA A 72 -6.00 0.21 -13.48
C ALA A 72 -4.58 -0.33 -13.67
N ILE A 73 -3.71 0.44 -14.32
CA ILE A 73 -2.31 0.06 -14.57
C ILE A 73 -1.56 -0.06 -13.24
N LEU A 74 -1.75 0.92 -12.34
CA LEU A 74 -1.14 0.91 -11.02
C LEU A 74 -1.57 -0.32 -10.20
N LYS A 75 -2.87 -0.62 -10.16
CA LYS A 75 -3.40 -1.81 -9.47
C LYS A 75 -2.83 -3.11 -10.05
N THR A 76 -2.73 -3.22 -11.38
CA THR A 76 -2.13 -4.38 -12.03
C THR A 76 -0.66 -4.54 -11.67
N ALA A 77 0.11 -3.45 -11.67
CA ALA A 77 1.53 -3.47 -11.32
C ALA A 77 1.77 -3.87 -9.85
N LEU A 78 0.92 -3.43 -8.92
CA LEU A 78 1.03 -3.76 -7.48
C LEU A 78 0.44 -5.14 -7.12
N SER A 79 -0.38 -5.73 -7.98
CA SER A 79 -1.04 -7.00 -7.71
C SER A 79 -0.11 -8.17 -7.31
N PRO A 80 1.13 -8.31 -7.84
CA PRO A 80 2.01 -9.43 -7.47
C PRO A 80 2.48 -9.38 -6.02
N VAL A 81 2.67 -8.18 -5.46
CA VAL A 81 3.18 -7.97 -4.09
C VAL A 81 2.07 -7.90 -3.06
N CYS A 82 0.83 -7.59 -3.47
CA CYS A 82 -0.34 -7.52 -2.60
C CYS A 82 -1.03 -8.87 -2.34
N LYS A 83 -0.47 -10.01 -2.80
CA LYS A 83 -1.09 -11.35 -2.70
C LYS A 83 -1.29 -11.89 -1.28
N TYR A 84 -0.82 -11.18 -0.26
CA TYR A 84 -0.80 -11.64 1.13
C TYR A 84 -1.55 -10.72 2.11
N THR A 85 -2.32 -9.75 1.64
CA THR A 85 -3.18 -8.97 2.53
C THR A 85 -4.42 -8.50 1.78
N PRO A 86 -5.63 -8.91 2.17
CA PRO A 86 -6.84 -8.43 1.53
C PRO A 86 -6.93 -6.91 1.70
N LEU A 87 -6.89 -6.21 0.57
CA LEU A 87 -7.18 -4.78 0.47
C LEU A 87 -8.65 -4.56 0.82
N ASN A 88 -8.96 -4.24 2.08
CA ASN A 88 -10.26 -3.68 2.44
C ASN A 88 -10.29 -2.23 1.96
N ILE A 89 -10.86 -2.02 0.78
CA ILE A 89 -11.19 -0.71 0.23
C ILE A 89 -12.59 -0.38 0.74
N GLY A 90 -12.68 0.57 1.68
CA GLY A 90 -13.93 1.22 2.09
C GLY A 90 -14.20 2.46 1.27
#